data_AF-A0A820B996-F1
#
_entry.id   AF-A0A820B996-F1
#
_cell.length_a   1.000
_cell.length_b   1.000
_cell.length_c   1.000
_cell.angle_alpha   90.00
_cell.angle_beta   90.00
_cell.angle_gamma   90.00
#
_symmetry.space_group_name_H-M   'P 1'
#
loop_
_entity.id
_entity.type
_entity.pdbx_description
1 polymer ?
#
loop_
_entity_poly.entity_id
_entity_poly.type
_entity_poly.pdbx_seq_one_letter_code
_entity_poly.pdbx_strand_id
1 'polypeptide(L)'
;MDHLASEAAIQRSKPERIIILPSSFQGRPRAMQQNYQDAIGIVRKCGKPDLFIAFTCNPRWKEIEQPLFPDQTPSDRSDLIARVFKLKLKQLIEDIVRNHIFERAVAHSFVIEFQKRGLSHCHMLIILASESKPRDSNSVDRIVSSEIPDADQNPQLYEMGHDCANIKLELPVKDGATFAKTLERDEIKVHLDARYVSAPEAVWRLFACPLHDKSHSIIRLAIHLPNMQPVYFAERNVLEALDRATEKDATLIA
;
A
#
# COMPACT_ATOMS: atom_id res chain seq x y z
N MET A 1 3.45 21.19 -7.58
CA MET A 1 3.41 22.35 -6.66
C MET A 1 2.99 21.84 -5.30
N ASP A 2 3.73 22.19 -4.25
CA ASP A 2 3.51 21.69 -2.88
C ASP A 2 2.19 22.25 -2.32
N HIS A 3 1.32 21.39 -1.78
CA HIS A 3 -0.04 21.75 -1.31
C HIS A 3 -0.04 22.85 -0.22
N LEU A 4 1.10 23.03 0.46
CA LEU A 4 1.28 24.00 1.54
C LEU A 4 1.31 25.47 1.07
N ALA A 5 1.67 25.72 -0.20
CA ALA A 5 1.64 27.08 -0.75
C ALA A 5 0.18 27.60 -0.90
N SER A 6 -0.78 26.69 -1.01
CA SER A 6 -2.21 27.01 -1.15
C SER A 6 -2.85 27.45 0.18
N GLU A 7 -2.59 26.74 1.27
CA GLU A 7 -3.24 27.02 2.57
C GLU A 7 -2.70 28.28 3.26
N ALA A 8 -1.39 28.56 3.15
CA ALA A 8 -0.80 29.78 3.69
C ALA A 8 -1.30 31.05 2.99
N ALA A 9 -1.67 30.95 1.70
CA ALA A 9 -2.28 32.05 0.96
C ALA A 9 -3.71 32.37 1.44
N ILE A 10 -4.43 31.38 1.97
CA ILE A 10 -5.82 31.51 2.44
C ILE A 10 -5.87 32.17 3.83
N GLN A 11 -4.90 31.91 4.71
CA GLN A 11 -4.95 32.35 6.11
C GLN A 11 -4.23 33.67 6.44
N ARG A 12 -3.52 34.30 5.49
CA ARG A 12 -2.76 35.56 5.70
C ARG A 12 -1.83 35.60 6.93
N SER A 13 -1.60 34.47 7.59
CA SER A 13 -0.60 34.33 8.65
C SER A 13 0.74 34.00 8.00
N LYS A 14 1.76 34.82 8.22
CA LYS A 14 3.15 34.44 7.87
C LYS A 14 3.56 33.30 8.79
N PRO A 15 3.77 32.07 8.29
CA PRO A 15 4.35 31.01 9.11
C PRO A 15 5.76 31.45 9.53
N GLU A 16 5.98 31.61 10.84
CA GLU A 16 7.26 32.08 11.40
C GLU A 16 8.41 31.10 11.10
N ARG A 17 8.09 29.81 10.91
CA ARG A 17 9.07 28.79 10.50
C ARG A 17 8.39 27.65 9.72
N ILE A 18 8.75 27.50 8.45
CA ILE A 18 8.31 26.37 7.63
C ILE A 18 9.30 25.22 7.84
N ILE A 19 8.88 24.15 8.53
CA ILE A 19 9.67 22.92 8.66
C ILE A 19 9.21 21.95 7.59
N ILE A 20 10.08 21.72 6.63
CA ILE A 20 9.86 20.74 5.58
C ILE A 20 10.29 19.37 6.11
N LEU A 21 9.33 18.47 6.34
CA LEU A 21 9.63 17.10 6.74
C LEU A 21 10.26 16.32 5.57
N PRO A 22 11.27 15.48 5.83
CA PRO A 22 11.87 14.62 4.81
C PRO A 22 10.86 13.56 4.35
N SER A 23 11.06 13.05 3.14
CA SER A 23 10.25 11.96 2.58
C SER A 23 10.41 10.63 3.33
N SER A 24 11.42 10.50 4.18
CA SER A 24 11.54 9.39 5.13
C SER A 24 10.43 9.38 6.19
N PHE A 25 9.72 10.50 6.38
CA PHE A 25 8.56 10.54 7.27
C PHE A 25 7.33 9.91 6.59
N GLN A 26 7.01 8.69 7.00
CA GLN A 26 5.97 7.85 6.41
C GLN A 26 4.56 8.46 6.49
N GLY A 27 3.72 8.16 5.50
CA GLY A 27 2.32 8.57 5.44
C GLY A 27 2.07 10.04 5.04
N ARG A 28 3.11 10.83 4.74
CA ARG A 28 2.97 12.22 4.27
C ARG A 28 2.92 12.28 2.74
N PRO A 29 2.38 13.37 2.15
CA PRO A 29 2.31 13.55 0.70
C PRO A 29 3.65 13.33 -0.01
N ARG A 30 4.77 13.79 0.59
CA ARG A 30 6.12 13.60 0.03
C ARG A 30 6.59 12.15 0.04
N ALA A 31 6.29 11.41 1.11
CA ALA A 31 6.58 9.97 1.18
C ALA A 31 5.74 9.21 0.16
N MET A 32 4.44 9.52 0.06
CA MET A 32 3.54 8.94 -0.94
C MET A 32 4.00 9.24 -2.38
N GLN A 33 4.39 10.48 -2.64
CA GLN A 33 4.92 10.87 -3.95
C GLN A 33 6.24 10.15 -4.26
N GLN A 34 7.12 9.98 -3.28
CA GLN A 34 8.34 9.20 -3.47
C GLN A 34 8.02 7.73 -3.75
N ASN A 35 7.13 7.10 -2.98
CA ASN A 35 6.73 5.70 -3.20
C ASN A 35 6.12 5.50 -4.59
N TYR A 36 5.31 6.46 -5.06
CA TYR A 36 4.79 6.46 -6.41
C TYR A 36 5.92 6.57 -7.46
N GLN A 37 6.82 7.54 -7.33
CA GLN A 37 7.95 7.71 -8.24
C GLN A 37 8.85 6.48 -8.28
N ASP A 38 9.09 5.88 -7.13
CA ASP A 38 9.84 4.64 -6.98
C ASP A 38 9.16 3.50 -7.74
N ALA A 39 7.85 3.31 -7.54
CA ALA A 39 7.08 2.30 -8.29
C ALA A 39 7.16 2.53 -9.81
N ILE A 40 7.05 3.77 -10.27
CA ILE A 40 7.22 4.11 -11.69
C ILE A 40 8.64 3.82 -12.18
N GLY A 41 9.66 4.07 -11.35
CA GLY A 41 11.05 3.71 -11.64
C GLY A 41 11.24 2.21 -11.87
N ILE A 42 10.63 1.38 -11.02
CA ILE A 42 10.60 -0.08 -11.18
C ILE A 42 9.90 -0.45 -12.48
N VAL A 43 8.70 0.08 -12.72
CA VAL A 43 7.94 -0.22 -13.93
C VAL A 43 8.69 0.18 -15.20
N ARG A 44 9.41 1.31 -15.17
CA ARG A 44 10.24 1.75 -16.30
C ARG A 44 11.41 0.80 -16.57
N LYS A 45 12.00 0.21 -15.53
CA LYS A 45 13.16 -0.69 -15.66
C LYS A 45 12.77 -2.14 -15.93
N CYS A 46 11.74 -2.63 -15.27
CA CYS A 46 11.34 -4.04 -15.25
C CYS A 46 10.13 -4.33 -16.15
N GLY A 47 9.41 -3.30 -16.60
CA GLY A 47 8.20 -3.42 -17.40
C GLY A 47 6.92 -3.29 -16.57
N LYS A 48 5.77 -3.37 -17.23
CA LYS A 48 4.45 -3.29 -16.58
C LYS A 48 4.22 -4.50 -15.64
N PRO A 49 3.46 -4.33 -14.55
CA PRO A 49 3.00 -5.45 -13.72
C PRO A 49 2.21 -6.49 -14.54
N ASP A 50 2.37 -7.75 -14.16
CA ASP A 50 1.69 -8.89 -14.76
C ASP A 50 0.61 -9.45 -13.82
N LEU A 51 0.82 -9.39 -12.50
CA LEU A 51 -0.16 -9.79 -11.49
C LEU A 51 -0.50 -8.63 -10.54
N PHE A 52 -1.77 -8.52 -10.21
CA PHE A 52 -2.28 -7.69 -9.12
C PHE A 52 -2.92 -8.62 -8.08
N ILE A 53 -2.32 -8.68 -6.89
CA ILE A 53 -2.74 -9.57 -5.82
C ILE A 53 -3.32 -8.73 -4.69
N ALA A 54 -4.53 -9.08 -4.27
CA ALA A 54 -5.17 -8.53 -3.08
C ALA A 54 -5.16 -9.60 -1.99
N PHE A 55 -4.59 -9.28 -0.83
CA PHE A 55 -4.50 -10.19 0.32
C PHE A 55 -5.18 -9.57 1.53
N THR A 56 -6.28 -10.15 1.97
CA THR A 56 -7.10 -9.66 3.08
C THR A 56 -6.89 -10.53 4.31
N CYS A 57 -6.72 -9.91 5.47
CA CYS A 57 -6.76 -10.63 6.74
C CYS A 57 -8.14 -11.29 6.95
N ASN A 58 -8.13 -12.54 7.41
CA ASN A 58 -9.33 -13.25 7.84
C ASN A 58 -9.29 -13.47 9.36
N PRO A 59 -10.25 -12.95 10.15
CA PRO A 59 -10.26 -13.13 11.60
C PRO A 59 -10.47 -14.58 12.03
N ARG A 60 -11.01 -15.42 11.14
CA ARG A 60 -11.29 -16.84 11.38
C ARG A 60 -10.08 -17.74 11.15
N TRP A 61 -8.90 -17.18 10.92
CA TRP A 61 -7.68 -17.99 10.90
C TRP A 61 -7.50 -18.66 12.26
N LYS A 62 -7.19 -19.97 12.26
CA LYS A 62 -7.02 -20.76 13.49
C LYS A 62 -5.97 -20.15 14.42
N GLU A 63 -4.94 -19.53 13.87
CA GLU A 63 -3.88 -18.83 14.61
C GLU A 63 -4.36 -17.58 15.35
N ILE A 64 -5.53 -17.03 14.97
CA ILE A 64 -6.20 -15.94 15.68
C ILE A 64 -7.21 -16.50 16.69
N GLU A 65 -8.01 -17.50 16.31
CA GLU A 65 -9.10 -18.02 17.16
C GLU A 65 -8.62 -18.88 18.33
N GLN A 66 -7.64 -19.77 18.12
CA GLN A 66 -7.14 -20.67 19.17
C GLN A 66 -6.61 -19.97 20.43
N PRO A 67 -5.87 -18.85 20.35
CA PRO A 67 -5.38 -18.14 21.54
C PRO A 67 -6.39 -17.17 22.18
N LEU A 68 -7.64 -17.09 21.70
CA LEU A 68 -8.67 -16.25 22.33
C LEU A 68 -9.15 -16.88 23.64
N PHE A 69 -9.44 -16.03 24.64
CA PHE A 69 -10.19 -16.47 25.80
C PHE A 69 -11.68 -16.68 25.45
N PRO A 70 -12.43 -17.49 26.22
CA PRO A 70 -13.83 -17.86 25.88
C PRO A 70 -14.79 -16.67 25.67
N ASP A 71 -14.49 -15.52 26.25
CA ASP A 71 -15.25 -14.27 26.18
C ASP A 71 -14.68 -13.25 25.17
N GLN A 72 -13.59 -13.59 24.47
CA GLN A 72 -12.95 -12.72 23.49
C GLN A 72 -13.38 -13.02 22.06
N THR A 73 -13.50 -11.96 21.27
CA THR A 73 -13.61 -12.02 19.82
C THR A 73 -12.29 -11.57 19.18
N PRO A 74 -12.04 -11.91 17.90
CA PRO A 74 -10.86 -11.40 17.19
C PRO A 74 -10.70 -9.87 17.25
N SER A 75 -11.82 -9.13 17.25
CA SER A 75 -11.83 -7.66 17.33
C SER A 75 -11.21 -7.14 18.63
N ASP A 76 -11.32 -7.90 19.72
CA ASP A 76 -10.76 -7.57 21.03
C ASP A 76 -9.23 -7.79 21.08
N ARG A 77 -8.68 -8.55 20.12
CA ARG A 77 -7.25 -8.91 20.03
C ARG A 77 -6.63 -8.45 18.70
N SER A 78 -6.67 -7.13 18.49
CA SER A 78 -6.04 -6.49 17.34
C SER A 78 -4.52 -6.73 17.23
N ASP A 79 -3.85 -7.03 18.35
CA ASP A 79 -2.45 -7.49 18.40
C ASP A 79 -2.24 -8.81 17.65
N LEU A 80 -3.13 -9.78 17.85
CA LEU A 80 -3.08 -11.07 17.17
C LEU A 80 -3.39 -10.91 15.68
N ILE A 81 -4.41 -10.15 15.33
CA ILE A 81 -4.78 -9.84 13.94
C ILE A 81 -3.56 -9.28 13.18
N ALA A 82 -2.93 -8.24 13.71
CA ALA A 82 -1.78 -7.61 13.06
C ALA A 82 -0.59 -8.57 12.92
N ARG A 83 -0.29 -9.36 13.96
CA ARG A 83 0.83 -10.32 13.94
C ARG A 83 0.61 -11.45 12.96
N VAL A 84 -0.56 -12.10 13.00
CA VAL A 84 -0.88 -13.22 12.10
C VAL A 84 -0.92 -12.74 10.65
N PHE A 85 -1.54 -11.58 10.38
CA PHE A 85 -1.52 -11.00 9.04
C PHE A 85 -0.10 -10.74 8.53
N LYS A 86 0.77 -10.14 9.36
CA LYS A 86 2.17 -9.90 9.00
C LYS A 86 2.90 -11.20 8.64
N LEU A 87 2.74 -12.24 9.45
CA LEU A 87 3.40 -13.52 9.24
C LEU A 87 2.90 -14.20 7.96
N LYS A 88 1.59 -14.23 7.72
CA LYS A 88 1.02 -14.80 6.49
C LYS A 88 1.38 -14.00 5.25
N LEU A 89 1.39 -12.67 5.33
CA LEU A 89 1.85 -11.82 4.23
C LEU A 89 3.33 -12.07 3.91
N LYS A 90 4.18 -12.20 4.94
CA LYS A 90 5.60 -12.55 4.76
C LYS A 90 5.75 -13.90 4.06
N GLN A 91 4.98 -14.91 4.49
CA GLN A 91 4.98 -16.24 3.87
C GLN A 91 4.55 -16.15 2.39
N LEU A 92 3.46 -15.45 2.09
CA LEU A 92 3.00 -15.25 0.71
C LEU A 92 4.07 -14.61 -0.19
N ILE A 93 4.78 -13.59 0.31
CA ILE A 93 5.88 -12.95 -0.43
C ILE A 93 7.02 -13.94 -0.67
N GLU A 94 7.38 -14.74 0.33
CA GLU A 94 8.41 -15.78 0.22
C GLU A 94 8.01 -16.85 -0.81
N ASP A 95 6.75 -17.27 -0.82
CA ASP A 95 6.23 -18.24 -1.78
C ASP A 95 6.27 -17.70 -3.22
N ILE A 96 5.86 -16.44 -3.43
CA ILE A 96 5.89 -15.80 -4.74
C ILE A 96 7.33 -15.59 -5.23
N VAL A 97 8.20 -15.05 -4.38
CA VAL A 97 9.52 -14.56 -4.79
C VAL A 97 10.59 -15.65 -4.78
N ARG A 98 10.55 -16.56 -3.79
CA ARG A 98 11.57 -17.61 -3.62
C ARG A 98 11.10 -18.98 -4.08
N ASN A 99 9.85 -19.34 -3.79
CA ASN A 99 9.32 -20.65 -4.17
C ASN A 99 8.70 -20.64 -5.58
N HIS A 100 8.64 -19.48 -6.22
CA HIS A 100 8.22 -19.32 -7.62
C HIS A 100 6.84 -19.92 -7.90
N ILE A 101 5.88 -19.77 -6.97
CA ILE A 101 4.52 -20.31 -7.14
C ILE A 101 3.80 -19.74 -8.37
N PHE A 102 4.19 -18.55 -8.82
CA PHE A 102 3.73 -17.91 -10.05
C PHE A 102 4.89 -17.73 -11.04
N GLU A 103 5.83 -18.68 -11.04
CA GLU A 103 7.08 -18.61 -11.80
C GLU A 103 8.01 -17.47 -11.31
N ARG A 104 8.98 -17.07 -12.14
CA ARG A 104 10.05 -16.14 -11.75
C ARG A 104 9.55 -14.70 -11.68
N ALA A 105 9.35 -14.18 -10.47
CA ALA A 105 9.15 -12.75 -10.22
C ALA A 105 10.47 -11.96 -10.32
N VAL A 106 10.52 -10.93 -11.16
CA VAL A 106 11.69 -10.03 -11.29
C VAL A 106 11.56 -8.78 -10.44
N ALA A 107 10.35 -8.35 -10.13
CA ALA A 107 10.11 -7.25 -9.21
C ALA A 107 8.74 -7.39 -8.54
N HIS A 108 8.64 -6.84 -7.34
CA HIS A 108 7.38 -6.65 -6.62
C HIS A 108 7.37 -5.33 -5.86
N SER A 109 6.16 -4.83 -5.60
CA SER A 109 5.89 -3.73 -4.68
C SER A 109 4.51 -3.93 -4.05
N PHE A 110 4.36 -3.63 -2.76
CA PHE A 110 3.06 -3.72 -2.10
C PHE A 110 2.78 -2.54 -1.19
N VAL A 111 1.50 -2.32 -0.92
CA VAL A 111 0.97 -1.35 0.04
C VAL A 111 -0.03 -2.06 0.92
N ILE A 112 0.02 -1.75 2.22
CA ILE A 112 -0.92 -2.22 3.23
C ILE A 112 -1.84 -1.07 3.59
N GLU A 113 -3.13 -1.33 3.49
CA GLU A 113 -4.20 -0.42 3.80
C GLU A 113 -5.11 -1.01 4.88
N PHE A 114 -5.64 -0.12 5.72
CA PHE A 114 -6.59 -0.46 6.76
C PHE A 114 -7.93 0.13 6.35
N GLN A 115 -8.82 -0.71 5.85
CA GLN A 115 -10.12 -0.24 5.35
C GLN A 115 -10.98 0.25 6.52
N LYS A 116 -11.92 1.18 6.26
CA LYS A 116 -12.73 1.90 7.28
C LYS A 116 -13.49 1.02 8.30
N ARG A 117 -13.64 -0.28 8.03
CA ARG A 117 -14.21 -1.29 8.96
C ARG A 117 -13.35 -2.55 9.05
N GLY A 118 -12.25 -2.60 8.31
CA GLY A 118 -11.69 -3.80 7.76
C GLY A 118 -10.26 -4.00 8.21
N LEU A 119 -9.99 -5.23 8.57
CA LEU A 119 -8.71 -5.78 8.91
C LEU A 119 -7.65 -5.41 7.87
N SER A 120 -6.39 -5.62 8.22
CA SER A 120 -5.26 -5.37 7.32
C SER A 120 -5.50 -5.96 5.94
N HIS A 121 -5.32 -5.14 4.91
CA HIS A 121 -5.43 -5.52 3.50
C HIS A 121 -4.16 -5.13 2.78
N CYS A 122 -3.68 -5.97 1.87
CA CYS A 122 -2.47 -5.71 1.09
C CYS A 122 -2.83 -5.73 -0.40
N HIS A 123 -2.41 -4.69 -1.10
CA HIS A 123 -2.37 -4.65 -2.56
C HIS A 123 -0.94 -4.81 -3.03
N MET A 124 -0.69 -5.80 -3.88
CA MET A 124 0.64 -6.18 -4.35
C MET A 124 0.68 -6.25 -5.86
N LEU A 125 1.70 -5.65 -6.44
CA LEU A 125 2.03 -5.74 -7.86
C LEU A 125 3.24 -6.65 -8.02
N ILE A 126 3.13 -7.61 -8.94
CA ILE A 126 4.24 -8.50 -9.34
C ILE A 126 4.54 -8.29 -10.82
N ILE A 127 5.83 -8.16 -11.14
CA ILE A 127 6.36 -8.17 -12.50
C ILE A 127 7.10 -9.49 -12.68
N LEU A 128 6.68 -10.28 -13.66
CA LEU A 128 7.25 -11.58 -13.97
C LEU A 128 8.37 -11.44 -15.02
N ALA A 129 9.31 -12.37 -14.99
CA ALA A 129 10.31 -12.52 -16.03
C ALA A 129 9.66 -12.77 -17.39
N SER A 130 10.29 -12.35 -18.48
CA SER A 130 9.73 -12.42 -19.84
C SER A 130 9.29 -13.83 -20.25
N GLU A 131 10.01 -14.85 -19.81
CA GLU A 131 9.74 -16.28 -20.02
C GLU A 131 8.60 -16.82 -19.15
N SER A 132 8.31 -16.16 -18.03
CA SER A 132 7.30 -16.54 -17.04
C SER A 132 5.96 -15.85 -17.25
N LYS A 133 5.85 -14.93 -18.22
CA LYS A 133 4.61 -14.19 -18.47
C LYS A 133 3.55 -15.11 -19.09
N PRO A 134 2.29 -15.08 -18.60
CA PRO A 134 1.22 -15.80 -19.25
C PRO A 134 0.94 -15.21 -20.64
N ARG A 135 0.92 -16.06 -21.66
CA ARG A 135 0.74 -15.67 -23.08
C ARG A 135 -0.42 -16.40 -23.77
N ASP A 136 -1.00 -17.39 -23.09
CA ASP A 136 -2.12 -18.19 -23.57
C ASP A 136 -3.09 -18.52 -22.43
N SER A 137 -4.26 -19.05 -22.77
CA SER A 137 -5.29 -19.39 -21.77
C SER A 137 -4.79 -20.42 -20.75
N ASN A 138 -4.06 -21.44 -21.19
CA ASN A 138 -3.57 -22.50 -20.31
C ASN A 138 -2.61 -21.96 -19.25
N SER A 139 -1.76 -20.99 -19.60
CA SER A 139 -0.86 -20.33 -18.66
C SER A 139 -1.62 -19.46 -17.65
N VAL A 140 -2.74 -18.86 -18.05
CA VAL A 140 -3.64 -18.14 -17.13
C VAL A 140 -4.33 -19.11 -16.19
N ASP A 141 -4.88 -20.22 -16.70
CA ASP A 141 -5.60 -21.23 -15.92
C ASP A 141 -4.69 -21.90 -14.86
N ARG A 142 -3.39 -22.04 -15.14
CA ARG A 142 -2.41 -22.54 -14.16
C ARG A 142 -2.15 -21.56 -13.00
N ILE A 143 -2.30 -20.26 -13.25
CA ILE A 143 -2.04 -19.19 -12.26
C ILE A 143 -3.31 -18.86 -11.49
N VAL A 144 -4.45 -18.87 -12.19
CA VAL A 144 -5.76 -18.49 -11.66
C VAL A 144 -6.70 -19.67 -11.86
N SER A 145 -6.81 -20.50 -10.85
CA SER A 145 -7.80 -21.57 -10.76
C SER A 145 -8.49 -21.56 -9.40
N SER A 146 -9.69 -22.13 -9.38
CA SER A 146 -10.41 -22.44 -8.15
C SER A 146 -10.82 -23.90 -8.21
N GLU A 147 -10.30 -24.71 -7.31
CA GLU A 147 -10.62 -26.13 -7.23
C GLU A 147 -11.24 -26.43 -5.86
N ILE A 148 -12.25 -27.30 -5.87
CA ILE A 148 -12.76 -27.88 -4.63
C ILE A 148 -11.75 -28.98 -4.26
N PRO A 149 -11.07 -28.90 -3.11
CA PRO A 149 -10.12 -29.93 -2.71
C PRO A 149 -10.81 -31.30 -2.65
N ASP A 150 -10.11 -32.35 -3.04
CA ASP A 150 -10.61 -33.71 -2.91
C ASP A 150 -10.38 -34.21 -1.46
N ALA A 151 -11.42 -34.79 -0.86
CA ALA A 151 -11.40 -35.21 0.54
C ALA A 151 -10.41 -36.35 0.81
N ASP A 152 -10.15 -37.21 -0.18
CA ASP A 152 -9.26 -38.36 -0.07
C ASP A 152 -7.81 -37.98 -0.42
N GLN A 153 -7.61 -37.15 -1.45
CA GLN A 153 -6.28 -36.75 -1.90
C GLN A 153 -5.68 -35.61 -1.06
N ASN A 154 -6.51 -34.67 -0.62
CA ASN A 154 -6.08 -33.47 0.11
C ASN A 154 -6.98 -33.20 1.34
N PRO A 155 -7.05 -34.12 2.31
CA PRO A 155 -7.96 -34.02 3.46
C PRO A 155 -7.77 -32.73 4.27
N GLN A 156 -6.53 -32.22 4.37
CA GLN A 156 -6.24 -30.97 5.09
C GLN A 156 -6.82 -29.73 4.40
N LEU A 157 -6.77 -29.68 3.06
CA LEU A 157 -7.37 -28.58 2.28
C LEU A 157 -8.89 -28.69 2.26
N TYR A 158 -9.42 -29.92 2.20
CA TYR A 158 -10.85 -30.17 2.30
C TYR A 158 -11.41 -29.72 3.67
N GLU A 159 -10.72 -30.04 4.76
CA GLU A 159 -11.13 -29.68 6.13
C GLU A 159 -10.98 -28.18 6.43
N MET A 160 -10.11 -27.45 5.72
CA MET A 160 -10.03 -25.98 5.83
C MET A 160 -11.29 -25.26 5.33
N GLY A 161 -12.17 -25.94 4.61
CA GLY A 161 -13.47 -25.44 4.16
C GLY A 161 -13.40 -24.67 2.83
N HIS A 162 -14.57 -24.49 2.21
CA HIS A 162 -14.70 -23.77 0.94
C HIS A 162 -14.83 -22.26 1.16
N ASP A 163 -14.32 -21.45 0.21
CA ASP A 163 -14.60 -20.02 0.16
C ASP A 163 -16.11 -19.78 0.09
N CYS A 164 -16.69 -19.25 1.17
CA CYS A 164 -18.13 -19.05 1.28
C CYS A 164 -18.54 -17.78 0.50
N ALA A 165 -19.02 -17.94 -0.73
CA ALA A 165 -19.70 -16.85 -1.45
C ALA A 165 -21.16 -16.71 -0.95
N ASN A 166 -21.49 -15.58 -0.34
CA ASN A 166 -22.89 -15.24 -0.03
C ASN A 166 -23.53 -14.54 -1.24
N ILE A 167 -24.35 -15.26 -1.99
CA ILE A 167 -25.17 -14.69 -3.08
C ILE A 167 -26.51 -14.27 -2.48
N LYS A 168 -26.75 -12.96 -2.42
CA LYS A 168 -28.05 -12.41 -2.04
C LYS A 168 -28.82 -12.04 -3.31
N LEU A 169 -29.83 -12.82 -3.65
CA LEU A 169 -30.74 -12.51 -4.74
C LEU A 169 -31.85 -11.59 -4.20
N GLU A 170 -31.75 -10.30 -4.49
CA GLU A 170 -32.83 -9.35 -4.22
C GLU A 170 -33.76 -9.29 -5.44
N LEU A 171 -35.03 -9.65 -5.25
CA LEU A 171 -36.05 -9.49 -6.28
C LEU A 171 -36.23 -7.99 -6.56
N PRO A 172 -36.41 -7.57 -7.83
CA PRO A 172 -36.68 -6.18 -8.14
C PRO A 172 -38.04 -5.80 -7.54
N VAL A 173 -38.02 -5.01 -6.47
CA VAL A 173 -39.22 -4.36 -5.95
C VAL A 173 -39.66 -3.35 -7.00
N LYS A 174 -40.70 -3.72 -7.77
CA LYS A 174 -41.48 -2.77 -8.55
C LYS A 174 -42.34 -2.00 -7.55
N ASP A 175 -41.88 -0.80 -7.18
CA ASP A 175 -42.76 0.34 -6.88
C ASP A 175 -41.93 1.64 -6.89
N GLY A 176 -41.79 2.20 -8.09
CA GLY A 176 -42.28 3.54 -8.40
C GLY A 176 -41.97 4.75 -7.51
N ALA A 177 -40.97 4.73 -6.63
CA ALA A 177 -40.48 5.93 -5.96
C ALA A 177 -39.01 6.16 -6.31
N THR A 178 -38.77 7.13 -7.18
CA THR A 178 -37.46 7.70 -7.48
C THR A 178 -36.82 8.17 -6.16
N PHE A 179 -35.96 7.34 -5.56
CA PHE A 179 -35.04 7.80 -4.55
C PHE A 179 -33.99 8.66 -5.25
N ALA A 180 -34.33 9.93 -5.47
CA ALA A 180 -33.33 10.97 -5.43
C ALA A 180 -32.72 10.89 -4.02
N LYS A 181 -31.68 10.07 -3.87
CA LYS A 181 -30.90 9.99 -2.66
C LYS A 181 -30.19 11.33 -2.55
N THR A 182 -30.86 12.29 -1.91
CA THR A 182 -30.24 13.52 -1.46
C THR A 182 -28.99 13.10 -0.72
N LEU A 183 -27.83 13.41 -1.30
CA LEU A 183 -26.55 13.11 -0.70
C LEU A 183 -26.41 14.07 0.49
N GLU A 184 -27.04 13.75 1.61
CA GLU A 184 -26.78 14.42 2.88
C GLU A 184 -25.31 14.15 3.23
N ARG A 185 -24.47 15.09 2.83
CA ARG A 185 -23.05 15.07 3.10
C ARG A 185 -22.87 15.54 4.53
N ASP A 186 -22.91 14.60 5.46
CA ASP A 186 -22.56 14.84 6.85
C ASP A 186 -21.04 15.08 6.94
N GLU A 187 -20.64 16.35 6.85
CA GLU A 187 -19.25 16.77 6.90
C GLU A 187 -18.56 16.39 8.21
N ILE A 188 -19.30 16.35 9.32
CA ILE A 188 -18.78 15.99 10.65
C ILE A 188 -18.42 14.49 10.66
N LYS A 189 -19.32 13.65 10.16
CA LYS A 189 -19.06 12.22 10.02
C LYS A 189 -17.94 11.93 9.03
N VAL A 190 -17.88 12.65 7.90
CA VAL A 190 -16.76 12.55 6.95
C VAL A 190 -15.43 12.95 7.59
N HIS A 191 -15.42 14.00 8.41
CA HIS A 191 -14.23 14.49 9.13
C HIS A 191 -13.77 13.54 10.25
N LEU A 192 -14.71 12.90 10.95
CA LEU A 192 -14.40 11.87 11.96
C LEU A 192 -13.89 10.59 11.29
N ASP A 193 -14.57 10.12 10.23
CA ASP A 193 -14.17 8.94 9.46
C ASP A 193 -12.81 9.13 8.78
N ALA A 194 -12.46 10.35 8.35
CA ALA A 194 -11.19 10.65 7.69
C ALA A 194 -9.99 10.67 8.67
N ARG A 195 -10.24 10.81 9.98
CA ARG A 195 -9.20 10.82 11.02
C ARG A 195 -9.20 9.58 11.90
N TYR A 196 -10.09 8.63 11.64
CA TYR A 196 -10.16 7.36 12.34
C TYR A 196 -8.96 6.49 11.99
N VAL A 197 -8.24 6.04 13.03
CA VAL A 197 -7.18 5.02 12.93
C VAL A 197 -7.76 3.75 13.52
N SER A 198 -7.80 2.67 12.74
CA SER A 198 -8.34 1.40 13.24
C SER A 198 -7.43 0.78 14.30
N ALA A 199 -7.99 -0.01 15.23
CA ALA A 199 -7.18 -0.68 16.24
C ALA A 199 -6.06 -1.57 15.64
N PRO A 200 -6.30 -2.37 14.57
CA PRO A 200 -5.24 -3.08 13.88
C PRO A 200 -4.17 -2.17 13.27
N GLU A 201 -4.55 -1.00 12.74
CA GLU A 201 -3.61 -0.01 12.21
C GLU A 201 -2.72 0.59 13.31
N ALA A 202 -3.32 0.94 14.45
CA ALA A 202 -2.59 1.47 15.60
C ALA A 202 -1.55 0.45 16.08
N VAL A 203 -1.96 -0.81 16.23
CA VAL A 203 -1.07 -1.93 16.59
C VAL A 203 0.03 -2.12 15.55
N TRP A 204 -0.30 -2.06 14.25
CA TRP A 204 0.68 -2.20 13.18
C TRP A 204 1.79 -1.14 13.27
N ARG A 205 1.39 0.10 13.56
CA ARG A 205 2.31 1.23 13.80
C ARG A 205 3.12 1.04 15.08
N LEU A 206 2.50 0.57 16.16
CA LEU A 206 3.20 0.25 17.43
C LEU A 206 4.29 -0.80 17.24
N PHE A 207 4.06 -1.81 16.40
CA PHE A 207 5.06 -2.81 16.05
C PHE A 207 6.08 -2.34 15.01
N ALA A 208 6.04 -1.07 14.60
CA ALA A 208 6.90 -0.49 13.57
C ALA A 208 6.91 -1.31 12.27
N CYS A 209 5.77 -1.91 11.91
CA CYS A 209 5.66 -2.69 10.69
C CYS A 209 5.57 -1.77 9.46
N PRO A 210 6.27 -2.08 8.36
CA PRO A 210 6.23 -1.26 7.16
C PRO A 210 4.83 -1.31 6.52
N LEU A 211 4.32 -0.15 6.08
CA LEU A 211 3.04 -0.04 5.35
C LEU A 211 3.20 -0.24 3.85
N HIS A 212 4.42 -0.20 3.35
CA HIS A 212 4.75 -0.38 1.95
C HIS A 212 6.13 -1.02 1.88
N ASP A 213 6.37 -1.78 0.83
CA ASP A 213 7.70 -2.31 0.53
C ASP A 213 7.87 -2.50 -0.97
N LYS A 214 9.13 -2.63 -1.40
CA LYS A 214 9.52 -2.83 -2.79
C LYS A 214 10.80 -3.64 -2.89
N SER A 215 10.83 -4.48 -3.92
CA SER A 215 12.00 -5.32 -4.26
C SER A 215 13.28 -4.56 -4.58
N HIS A 216 13.19 -3.34 -5.11
CA HIS A 216 14.34 -2.58 -5.63
C HIS A 216 14.59 -1.32 -4.80
N SER A 217 15.87 -1.09 -4.50
CA SER A 217 16.33 0.21 -4.00
C SER A 217 16.48 1.19 -5.15
N ILE A 218 15.92 2.39 -4.97
CA ILE A 218 15.90 3.42 -6.02
C ILE A 218 16.53 4.66 -5.44
N ILE A 219 17.57 5.13 -6.12
CA ILE A 219 18.30 6.33 -5.77
C ILE A 219 17.94 7.38 -6.79
N ARG A 220 17.35 8.47 -6.32
CA ARG A 220 17.09 9.64 -7.15
C ARG A 220 18.35 10.48 -7.24
N LEU A 221 18.85 10.61 -8.45
CA LEU A 221 19.91 11.56 -8.76
C LEU A 221 19.29 12.94 -9.00
N ALA A 222 19.82 13.96 -8.32
CA ALA A 222 19.44 15.34 -8.56
C ALA A 222 20.14 15.82 -9.84
N ILE A 223 19.50 15.57 -10.98
CA ILE A 223 20.01 16.00 -12.27
C ILE A 223 19.50 17.42 -12.54
N HIS A 224 20.40 18.31 -12.94
CA HIS A 224 20.07 19.67 -13.36
C HIS A 224 20.71 19.96 -14.73
N LEU A 225 20.16 20.93 -15.44
CA LEU A 225 20.83 21.47 -16.61
C LEU A 225 22.10 22.23 -16.17
N PRO A 226 23.08 22.43 -17.08
CA PRO A 226 24.25 23.25 -16.80
C PRO A 226 23.82 24.61 -16.23
N ASN A 227 24.40 25.01 -15.09
CA ASN A 227 24.12 26.27 -14.39
C ASN A 227 22.68 26.45 -13.87
N MET A 228 21.84 25.41 -13.87
CA MET A 228 20.47 25.45 -13.33
C MET A 228 20.30 24.66 -12.03
N GLN A 229 21.38 24.50 -11.26
CA GLN A 229 21.29 23.88 -9.94
C GLN A 229 20.62 24.86 -8.96
N PRO A 230 19.48 24.51 -8.35
CA PRO A 230 18.83 25.38 -7.39
C PRO A 230 19.66 25.51 -6.11
N VAL A 231 20.06 26.73 -5.77
CA VAL A 231 20.75 27.08 -4.53
C VAL A 231 19.74 27.71 -3.57
N TYR A 232 19.60 27.13 -2.39
CA TYR A 232 18.72 27.67 -1.34
C TYR A 232 19.55 28.50 -0.36
N PHE A 233 19.11 29.73 -0.12
CA PHE A 233 19.75 30.66 0.81
C PHE A 233 18.70 31.42 1.63
N ALA A 234 19.09 31.89 2.80
CA ALA A 234 18.40 32.91 3.55
C ALA A 234 18.96 34.29 3.14
N GLU A 235 18.16 35.36 3.24
CA GLU A 235 18.58 36.72 2.82
C GLU A 235 19.92 37.18 3.42
N ARG A 236 20.32 36.60 4.55
CA ARG A 236 21.54 36.97 5.29
C ARG A 236 22.79 36.20 4.87
N ASN A 237 22.66 35.12 4.09
CA ASN A 237 23.76 34.20 3.78
C ASN A 237 23.91 33.89 2.28
N VAL A 238 23.50 34.84 1.42
CA VAL A 238 23.55 34.70 -0.04
C VAL A 238 24.97 34.37 -0.53
N LEU A 239 25.98 35.09 -0.04
CA LEU A 239 27.38 34.93 -0.46
C LEU A 239 27.93 33.55 -0.07
N GLU A 240 27.75 33.13 1.19
CA GLU A 240 28.16 31.79 1.64
C GLU A 240 27.43 30.65 0.91
N ALA A 241 26.18 30.86 0.52
CA ALA A 241 25.43 29.87 -0.24
C ALA A 241 25.95 29.75 -1.68
N LEU A 242 26.38 30.87 -2.28
CA LEU A 242 26.98 30.91 -3.60
C LEU A 242 28.35 30.22 -3.61
N ASP A 243 29.22 30.52 -2.64
CA ASP A 243 30.55 29.92 -2.52
C ASP A 243 30.47 28.39 -2.38
N ARG A 244 29.56 27.90 -1.52
CA ARG A 244 29.29 26.45 -1.38
C ARG A 244 28.70 25.81 -2.63
N ALA A 245 27.98 26.57 -3.45
CA ALA A 245 27.43 26.06 -4.71
C ALA A 245 28.52 25.94 -5.77
N THR A 246 29.47 26.88 -5.80
CA THR A 246 30.65 26.81 -6.67
C THR A 246 31.64 25.71 -6.28
N GLU A 247 31.75 25.38 -5.00
CA GLU A 247 32.59 24.26 -4.51
C GLU A 247 31.92 22.89 -4.63
N LYS A 248 30.60 22.83 -4.84
CA LYS A 248 29.88 21.57 -5.02
C LYS A 248 30.03 21.09 -6.46
N ASP A 249 30.90 20.10 -6.66
CA ASP A 249 30.94 19.28 -7.87
C ASP A 249 29.67 18.44 -8.00
N ALA A 250 28.58 19.04 -8.46
CA ALA A 250 27.38 18.30 -8.85
C ALA A 250 27.62 17.64 -10.21
N THR A 251 28.11 16.40 -10.17
CA THR A 251 28.63 15.65 -11.34
C THR A 251 27.55 15.09 -12.28
N LEU A 252 26.28 15.41 -12.06
CA LEU A 252 25.14 14.76 -12.72
C LEU A 252 24.33 15.80 -13.52
N ILE A 253 24.88 16.13 -14.69
CA ILE A 253 24.28 17.00 -15.71
C ILE A 253 23.52 16.10 -16.70
N ALA A 254 22.32 16.53 -17.12
CA ALA A 254 21.49 15.82 -18.12
C ALA A 254 22.07 15.89 -19.54
#